data_AF-A0A2H4VRE5-F1
#
_entry.id   AF-A0A2H4VRE5-F1
#
_cell.length_a   1.000
_cell.length_b   1.000
_cell.length_c   1.000
_cell.angle_alpha   90.00
_cell.angle_beta   90.00
_cell.angle_gamma   90.00
#
_symmetry.space_group_name_H-M   'P 1'
#
loop_
_entity.id
_entity.type
_entity.pdbx_description
1 polymer ?
#
loop_
_entity_poly.entity_id
_entity_poly.type
_entity_poly.pdbx_seq_one_letter_code
_entity_poly.pdbx_strand_id
1 'polypeptide(L)'
;MMKAIVVGSGAGGATVARELQSRGFEVLVLEAGPPFKPFTRHVSWAEPLRRWGLLGGEKNFKHFFPPMDIQRSSPELILVRGMATGGSTTLSCGNLIRADRGLEEIGLDLTPEYEELEGELKPQPIPIETLRPVTQNMFQSADDLGLNPRLTPKVVDTIRCNYCGLCELGCNRGARWDSRKFLTEAVRKGATLKSRTPAKRVIIDNGLVTGVLTRDNRKYSADVVVLSAGGIGTAQILKNSGLKVEDHLWADIVLTLGGVLKDARQLEEPPMAWYTQEDDYILSPYPDILSHYFHKPWRKVPIQDRVGLMVKLADTEEGTVYSDGKVGKSLTDHDQARLDIAISQAQEVMEGAGISSPLVKGVHNGGHLGGTVPLKKGDVKNMKPSGLPDGLWVADLSLAPQSQGLPTILLTAALALRVARNILKTTVE
;
A
#
# COMPACT_ATOMS: atom_id res chain seq x y z
N MET A 1 -1.47 28.33 19.27
CA MET A 1 -1.83 27.08 18.57
C MET A 1 -0.60 26.64 17.81
N MET A 2 -0.11 25.41 18.00
CA MET A 2 1.04 24.93 17.25
C MET A 2 0.67 24.61 15.81
N LYS A 3 1.60 24.85 14.89
CA LYS A 3 1.46 24.55 13.47
C LYS A 3 2.14 23.23 13.14
N ALA A 4 1.39 22.31 12.55
CA ALA A 4 1.93 21.06 12.04
C ALA A 4 1.80 20.99 10.52
N ILE A 5 2.87 20.58 9.84
CA ILE A 5 2.81 20.17 8.44
C ILE A 5 2.88 18.66 8.35
N VAL A 6 1.89 18.05 7.71
CA VAL A 6 1.90 16.62 7.37
C VAL A 6 2.18 16.49 5.87
N VAL A 7 3.26 15.79 5.51
CA VAL A 7 3.67 15.60 4.11
C VAL A 7 3.21 14.23 3.63
N GLY A 8 2.26 14.22 2.70
CA GLY A 8 1.60 13.02 2.20
C GLY A 8 0.25 12.77 2.86
N SER A 9 -0.72 12.26 2.08
CA SER A 9 -2.11 12.06 2.53
C SER A 9 -2.57 10.59 2.48
N GLY A 10 -1.60 9.66 2.49
CA GLY A 10 -1.84 8.21 2.57
C GLY A 10 -2.44 7.77 3.91
N ALA A 11 -2.38 6.46 4.21
CA ALA A 11 -2.88 5.91 5.47
C ALA A 11 -2.30 6.65 6.69
N GLY A 12 -0.98 6.79 6.74
CA GLY A 12 -0.33 7.46 7.87
C GLY A 12 -0.63 8.95 7.95
N GLY A 13 -0.46 9.68 6.85
CA GLY A 13 -0.63 11.13 6.83
C GLY A 13 -2.07 11.57 7.14
N ALA A 14 -3.08 10.86 6.63
CA ALA A 14 -4.46 11.15 6.95
C ALA A 14 -4.79 10.89 8.43
N THR A 15 -4.24 9.80 9.02
CA THR A 15 -4.38 9.50 10.44
C THR A 15 -3.74 10.57 11.31
N VAL A 16 -2.49 10.95 11.04
CA VAL A 16 -1.80 12.03 11.77
C VAL A 16 -2.56 13.35 11.66
N ALA A 17 -2.94 13.74 10.45
CA ALA A 17 -3.63 15.01 10.22
C ALA A 17 -4.94 15.08 11.02
N ARG A 18 -5.72 13.99 11.02
CA ARG A 18 -6.95 13.89 11.80
C ARG A 18 -6.68 13.98 13.31
N GLU A 19 -5.70 13.23 13.80
CA GLU A 19 -5.40 13.11 15.22
C GLU A 19 -4.90 14.44 15.81
N LEU A 20 -3.95 15.09 15.14
CA LEU A 20 -3.38 16.38 15.55
C LEU A 20 -4.40 17.52 15.43
N GLN A 21 -5.14 17.62 14.31
CA GLN A 21 -6.16 18.65 14.14
C GLN A 21 -7.24 18.56 15.22
N SER A 22 -7.63 17.33 15.60
CA SER A 22 -8.63 17.11 16.66
C SER A 22 -8.16 17.53 18.06
N ARG A 23 -6.87 17.80 18.24
CA ARG A 23 -6.24 18.12 19.53
C ARG A 23 -5.54 19.47 19.52
N GLY A 24 -6.03 20.39 18.70
CA GLY A 24 -5.66 21.80 18.78
C GLY A 24 -4.38 22.19 18.03
N PHE A 25 -3.93 21.38 17.07
CA PHE A 25 -2.94 21.83 16.09
C PHE A 25 -3.61 22.52 14.90
N GLU A 26 -2.95 23.53 14.35
CA GLU A 26 -3.25 24.06 13.02
C GLU A 26 -2.52 23.18 11.99
N VAL A 27 -3.25 22.26 11.33
CA VAL A 27 -2.65 21.28 10.43
C VAL A 27 -2.72 21.73 8.97
N LEU A 28 -1.56 21.70 8.30
CA LEU A 28 -1.42 21.80 6.84
C LEU A 28 -0.97 20.46 6.26
N VAL A 29 -1.80 19.85 5.41
CA VAL A 29 -1.46 18.64 4.66
C VAL A 29 -0.95 19.01 3.27
N LEU A 30 0.26 18.56 2.93
CA LEU A 30 0.87 18.73 1.61
C LEU A 30 0.86 17.40 0.85
N GLU A 31 0.07 17.31 -0.20
CA GLU A 31 0.00 16.13 -1.08
C GLU A 31 0.67 16.44 -2.42
N ALA A 32 1.61 15.60 -2.83
CA ALA A 32 2.35 15.75 -4.09
C ALA A 32 1.44 15.54 -5.31
N GLY A 33 0.52 14.58 -5.23
CA GLY A 33 -0.41 14.23 -6.30
C GLY A 33 -1.64 15.15 -6.39
N PRO A 34 -2.45 14.99 -7.44
CA PRO A 34 -3.73 15.68 -7.57
C PRO A 34 -4.80 15.10 -6.62
N PRO A 35 -5.98 15.73 -6.53
CA PRO A 35 -7.16 15.08 -5.98
C PRO A 35 -7.44 13.76 -6.71
N PHE A 36 -7.67 12.68 -5.96
CA PHE A 36 -7.89 11.34 -6.51
C PHE A 36 -9.20 11.27 -7.28
N LYS A 37 -9.15 10.60 -8.44
CA LYS A 37 -10.32 10.24 -9.23
C LYS A 37 -10.25 8.75 -9.55
N PRO A 38 -11.29 7.96 -9.20
CA PRO A 38 -11.33 6.55 -9.54
C PRO A 38 -11.37 6.35 -11.06
N PHE A 39 -10.90 5.21 -11.52
CA PHE A 39 -11.04 4.84 -12.92
C PHE A 39 -12.50 4.52 -13.23
N THR A 40 -13.12 5.30 -14.11
CA THR A 40 -14.55 5.19 -14.44
C THR A 40 -14.81 4.73 -15.87
N ARG A 41 -13.76 4.55 -16.68
CA ARG A 41 -13.93 4.19 -18.09
C ARG A 41 -14.20 2.69 -18.24
N HIS A 42 -15.24 2.35 -18.99
CA HIS A 42 -15.40 0.98 -19.50
C HIS A 42 -14.19 0.64 -20.36
N VAL A 43 -13.48 -0.41 -20.01
CA VAL A 43 -12.22 -0.78 -20.68
C VAL A 43 -12.43 -1.43 -22.05
N SER A 44 -13.69 -1.52 -22.51
CA SER A 44 -14.09 -2.14 -23.77
C SER A 44 -13.51 -1.45 -25.01
N TRP A 45 -13.23 -0.15 -24.98
CA TRP A 45 -12.67 0.56 -26.14
C TRP A 45 -11.20 0.21 -26.41
N ALA A 46 -10.48 -0.31 -25.41
CA ALA A 46 -9.07 -0.67 -25.52
C ALA A 46 -8.85 -2.14 -25.90
N GLU A 47 -9.90 -2.98 -25.90
CA GLU A 47 -9.84 -4.41 -26.25
C GLU A 47 -9.19 -4.68 -27.63
N PRO A 48 -9.55 -3.95 -28.70
CA PRO A 48 -8.88 -4.12 -29.99
C PRO A 48 -7.39 -3.75 -29.92
N LEU A 49 -7.04 -2.62 -29.30
CA LEU A 49 -5.63 -2.22 -29.17
C LEU A 49 -4.83 -3.22 -28.32
N ARG A 50 -5.43 -3.77 -27.27
CA ARG A 50 -4.87 -4.81 -26.39
C ARG A 50 -4.57 -6.08 -27.17
N ARG A 51 -5.55 -6.60 -27.93
CA ARG A 51 -5.43 -7.83 -28.73
C ARG A 51 -4.26 -7.75 -29.72
N TRP A 52 -4.05 -6.58 -30.32
CA TRP A 52 -2.99 -6.34 -31.30
C TRP A 52 -1.67 -5.88 -30.65
N GLY A 53 -1.62 -5.72 -29.32
CA GLY A 53 -0.41 -5.34 -28.58
C GLY A 53 0.00 -3.87 -28.75
N LEU A 54 -0.94 -3.00 -29.14
CA LEU A 54 -0.70 -1.59 -29.46
C LEU A 54 -0.80 -0.64 -28.25
N LEU A 55 -1.05 -1.17 -27.04
CA LEU A 55 -1.10 -0.38 -25.79
C LEU A 55 0.28 0.00 -25.25
N GLY A 56 1.36 -0.54 -25.82
CA GLY A 56 2.73 -0.39 -25.33
C GLY A 56 2.96 -1.14 -24.01
N GLY A 57 3.80 -0.59 -23.13
CA GLY A 57 4.15 -1.22 -21.85
C GLY A 57 3.49 -0.56 -20.63
N GLU A 58 3.64 -1.17 -19.45
CA GLU A 58 3.05 -0.71 -18.18
C GLU A 58 3.39 0.75 -17.83
N LYS A 59 4.56 1.26 -18.28
CA LYS A 59 4.95 2.67 -18.13
C LYS A 59 3.97 3.64 -18.81
N ASN A 60 3.21 3.18 -19.80
CA ASN A 60 2.17 3.97 -20.47
C ASN A 60 0.87 4.01 -19.65
N PHE A 61 0.67 3.08 -18.71
CA PHE A 61 -0.55 3.03 -17.89
C PHE A 61 -0.74 4.30 -17.07
N LYS A 62 0.34 4.93 -16.59
CA LYS A 62 0.28 6.21 -15.88
C LYS A 62 -0.36 7.35 -16.69
N HIS A 63 -0.36 7.27 -18.03
CA HIS A 63 -1.05 8.26 -18.87
C HIS A 63 -2.57 8.04 -18.87
N PHE A 64 -3.02 6.81 -18.67
CA PHE A 64 -4.44 6.44 -18.61
C PHE A 64 -5.00 6.47 -17.18
N PHE A 65 -4.15 6.20 -16.19
CA PHE A 65 -4.49 6.25 -14.77
C PHE A 65 -3.38 6.96 -13.97
N PRO A 66 -3.32 8.30 -14.03
CA PRO A 66 -2.28 9.11 -13.39
C PRO A 66 -2.07 8.90 -11.87
N PRO A 67 -3.08 8.53 -11.06
CA PRO A 67 -2.86 8.23 -9.64
C PRO A 67 -1.91 7.07 -9.37
N MET A 68 -1.66 6.18 -10.33
CA MET A 68 -0.76 5.05 -10.18
C MET A 68 0.63 5.41 -10.74
N ASP A 69 1.58 5.63 -9.84
CA ASP A 69 2.99 5.84 -10.19
C ASP A 69 3.69 4.49 -10.23
N ILE A 70 4.37 4.22 -11.35
CA ILE A 70 5.03 2.95 -11.64
C ILE A 70 6.50 3.24 -11.91
N GLN A 71 7.37 2.60 -11.14
CA GLN A 71 8.82 2.70 -11.29
C GLN A 71 9.42 1.31 -11.41
N ARG A 72 10.34 1.11 -12.34
CA ARG A 72 11.08 -0.14 -12.44
C ARG A 72 12.35 -0.05 -11.58
N SER A 73 12.51 -0.92 -10.59
CA SER A 73 13.67 -0.93 -9.68
C SER A 73 14.79 -1.87 -10.14
N SER A 74 14.45 -2.92 -10.90
CA SER A 74 15.38 -3.85 -11.54
C SER A 74 14.77 -4.36 -12.87
N PRO A 75 15.48 -5.17 -13.68
CA PRO A 75 14.90 -5.76 -14.88
C PRO A 75 13.59 -6.52 -14.64
N GLU A 76 13.42 -7.13 -13.46
CA GLU A 76 12.28 -8.00 -13.17
C GLU A 76 11.27 -7.41 -12.18
N LEU A 77 11.64 -6.40 -11.39
CA LEU A 77 10.81 -5.83 -10.33
C LEU A 77 10.29 -4.44 -10.65
N ILE A 78 8.99 -4.26 -10.42
CA ILE A 78 8.28 -3.00 -10.62
C ILE A 78 7.62 -2.56 -9.32
N LEU A 79 7.87 -1.33 -8.90
CA LEU A 79 7.28 -0.74 -7.71
C LEU A 79 6.12 0.16 -8.11
N VAL A 80 5.03 0.06 -7.36
CA VAL A 80 3.78 0.79 -7.59
C VAL A 80 3.43 1.58 -6.35
N ARG A 81 3.03 2.84 -6.52
CA ARG A 81 2.52 3.67 -5.41
C ARG A 81 1.41 4.61 -5.87
N GLY A 82 0.51 4.95 -4.95
CA GLY A 82 -0.53 5.94 -5.19
C GLY A 82 -0.01 7.37 -5.03
N MET A 83 -0.08 8.16 -6.10
CA MET A 83 0.29 9.57 -6.16
C MET A 83 -0.94 10.44 -6.39
N ALA A 84 -1.79 10.55 -5.36
CA ALA A 84 -2.98 11.38 -5.31
C ALA A 84 -3.45 11.53 -3.86
N THR A 85 -4.42 12.40 -3.59
CA THR A 85 -5.04 12.49 -2.24
C THR A 85 -5.54 11.11 -1.79
N GLY A 86 -5.07 10.62 -0.65
CA GLY A 86 -5.35 9.27 -0.15
C GLY A 86 -4.23 8.24 -0.39
N GLY A 87 -3.22 8.59 -1.19
CA GLY A 87 -2.06 7.73 -1.49
C GLY A 87 -2.44 6.33 -1.98
N SER A 88 -1.61 5.33 -1.67
CA SER A 88 -1.81 3.93 -2.08
C SER A 88 -3.09 3.29 -1.52
N THR A 89 -3.71 3.83 -0.46
CA THR A 89 -4.99 3.28 0.05
C THR A 89 -6.10 3.36 -0.99
N THR A 90 -6.03 4.35 -1.89
CA THR A 90 -6.97 4.49 -3.01
C THR A 90 -6.84 3.38 -4.05
N LEU A 91 -5.69 2.71 -4.09
CA LEU A 91 -5.35 1.63 -5.02
C LEU A 91 -5.34 0.24 -4.36
N SER A 92 -5.93 0.11 -3.17
CA SER A 92 -5.87 -1.13 -2.39
C SER A 92 -7.02 -2.13 -2.64
N CYS A 93 -6.93 -3.33 -2.09
CA CYS A 93 -8.05 -4.29 -2.08
C CYS A 93 -9.00 -4.09 -0.87
N GLY A 94 -8.76 -3.06 -0.04
CA GLY A 94 -9.59 -2.74 1.13
C GLY A 94 -9.43 -3.70 2.31
N ASN A 95 -8.43 -4.59 2.25
CA ASN A 95 -8.09 -5.52 3.31
C ASN A 95 -7.50 -4.77 4.51
N LEU A 96 -7.94 -5.15 5.69
CA LEU A 96 -7.49 -4.58 6.95
C LEU A 96 -7.14 -5.74 7.89
N ILE A 97 -5.84 -6.04 7.98
CA ILE A 97 -5.31 -7.09 8.86
C ILE A 97 -4.12 -6.56 9.64
N ARG A 98 -3.86 -7.12 10.81
CA ARG A 98 -2.68 -6.80 11.62
C ARG A 98 -1.44 -7.40 10.97
N ALA A 99 -0.36 -6.64 10.93
CA ALA A 99 0.90 -7.01 10.32
C ALA A 99 2.03 -6.51 11.23
N ASP A 100 2.71 -7.44 11.90
CA ASP A 100 3.58 -7.14 13.04
C ASP A 100 4.99 -7.70 12.91
N ARG A 101 5.37 -8.16 11.72
CA ARG A 101 6.68 -8.78 11.48
C ARG A 101 7.80 -7.77 11.80
N GLY A 102 8.73 -8.18 12.66
CA GLY A 102 9.84 -7.35 13.16
C GLY A 102 9.47 -6.32 14.25
N LEU A 103 8.19 -6.12 14.60
CA LEU A 103 7.81 -5.14 15.63
C LEU A 103 8.09 -5.64 17.05
N GLU A 104 7.78 -6.91 17.32
CA GLU A 104 8.02 -7.53 18.63
C GLU A 104 9.52 -7.57 18.96
N GLU A 105 10.37 -7.82 17.96
CA GLU A 105 11.85 -7.86 18.11
C GLU A 105 12.43 -6.54 18.63
N ILE A 106 11.82 -5.41 18.26
CA ILE A 106 12.19 -4.08 18.76
C ILE A 106 11.40 -3.67 20.02
N GLY A 107 10.46 -4.49 20.48
CA GLY A 107 9.62 -4.24 21.65
C GLY A 107 8.46 -3.27 21.38
N LEU A 108 8.01 -3.15 20.13
CA LEU A 108 6.87 -2.31 19.76
C LEU A 108 5.58 -3.14 19.70
N ASP A 109 4.70 -2.91 20.67
CA ASP A 109 3.33 -3.42 20.66
C ASP A 109 2.34 -2.32 20.21
N LEU A 110 1.65 -2.58 19.11
CA LEU A 110 0.61 -1.72 18.51
C LEU A 110 -0.81 -2.22 18.75
N THR A 111 -1.01 -3.25 19.59
CA THR A 111 -2.33 -3.79 19.91
C THR A 111 -3.36 -2.72 20.28
N PRO A 112 -3.05 -1.71 21.13
CA PRO A 112 -4.02 -0.68 21.46
C PRO A 112 -4.46 0.17 20.25
N GLU A 113 -3.53 0.51 19.35
CA GLU A 113 -3.85 1.26 18.13
C GLU A 113 -4.65 0.42 17.15
N TYR A 114 -4.35 -0.88 17.04
CA TYR A 114 -5.13 -1.80 16.22
C TYR A 114 -6.56 -1.92 16.71
N GLU A 115 -6.76 -2.18 17.99
CA GLU A 115 -8.10 -2.31 18.57
C GLU A 115 -8.94 -1.06 18.37
N GLU A 116 -8.34 0.12 18.53
CA GLU A 116 -9.03 1.39 18.29
C GLU A 116 -9.42 1.56 16.82
N LEU A 117 -8.49 1.35 15.90
CA LEU A 117 -8.74 1.49 14.47
C LEU A 117 -9.71 0.44 13.96
N GLU A 118 -9.65 -0.80 14.45
CA GLU A 118 -10.59 -1.87 14.12
C GLU A 118 -11.98 -1.58 14.70
N GLY A 119 -12.07 -1.06 15.93
CA GLY A 119 -13.33 -0.65 16.55
C GLY A 119 -14.01 0.49 15.78
N GLU A 120 -13.23 1.41 15.23
CA GLU A 120 -13.71 2.51 14.40
C GLU A 120 -14.11 2.04 12.99
N LEU A 121 -13.22 1.32 12.31
CA LEU A 121 -13.35 0.94 10.90
C LEU A 121 -14.24 -0.28 10.70
N LYS A 122 -14.39 -1.11 11.73
CA LYS A 122 -15.21 -2.33 11.77
C LYS A 122 -14.97 -3.22 10.55
N PRO A 123 -13.72 -3.69 10.31
CA PRO A 123 -13.45 -4.56 9.18
C PRO A 123 -14.25 -5.85 9.33
N GLN A 124 -14.84 -6.32 8.24
CA GLN A 124 -15.62 -7.55 8.18
C GLN A 124 -15.22 -8.36 6.94
N PRO A 125 -15.19 -9.69 7.02
CA PRO A 125 -15.01 -10.52 5.83
C PRO A 125 -16.20 -10.34 4.88
N ILE A 126 -15.96 -10.54 3.59
CA ILE A 126 -17.04 -10.75 2.63
C ILE A 126 -17.47 -12.21 2.76
N PRO A 127 -18.78 -12.51 2.92
CA PRO A 127 -19.24 -13.88 3.09
C PRO A 127 -18.87 -14.75 1.86
N ILE A 128 -18.35 -15.95 2.12
CA ILE A 128 -17.79 -16.84 1.09
C ILE A 128 -18.83 -17.20 0.02
N GLU A 129 -20.09 -17.36 0.42
CA GLU A 129 -21.22 -17.70 -0.42
C GLU A 129 -21.58 -16.62 -1.45
N THR A 130 -21.11 -15.38 -1.24
CA THR A 130 -21.29 -14.27 -2.20
C THR A 130 -20.21 -14.22 -3.27
N LEU A 131 -19.13 -14.99 -3.11
CA LEU A 131 -18.02 -15.05 -4.04
C LEU A 131 -18.32 -15.97 -5.23
N ARG A 132 -17.56 -15.83 -6.30
CA ARG A 132 -17.66 -16.66 -7.50
C ARG A 132 -17.27 -18.11 -7.18
N PRO A 133 -17.89 -19.11 -7.84
CA PRO A 133 -17.57 -20.52 -7.61
C PRO A 133 -16.09 -20.84 -7.71
N VAL A 134 -15.35 -20.23 -8.64
CA VAL A 134 -13.90 -20.42 -8.77
C VAL A 134 -13.14 -20.02 -7.51
N THR A 135 -13.54 -18.94 -6.84
CA THR A 135 -12.88 -18.43 -5.64
C THR A 135 -13.27 -19.24 -4.41
N GLN A 136 -14.50 -19.78 -4.37
CA GLN A 136 -14.93 -20.75 -3.34
C GLN A 136 -14.18 -22.09 -3.51
N ASN A 137 -14.03 -22.57 -4.74
CA ASN A 137 -13.32 -23.81 -5.03
C ASN A 137 -11.83 -23.71 -4.69
N MET A 138 -11.18 -22.58 -4.97
CA MET A 138 -9.79 -22.36 -4.54
C MET A 138 -9.66 -22.23 -3.01
N PHE A 139 -10.67 -21.69 -2.31
CA PHE A 139 -10.70 -21.72 -0.85
C PHE A 139 -10.74 -23.17 -0.36
N GLN A 140 -11.67 -23.99 -0.87
CA GLN A 140 -11.76 -25.40 -0.48
C GLN A 140 -10.48 -26.17 -0.83
N SER A 141 -9.92 -25.96 -2.01
CA SER A 141 -8.67 -26.62 -2.42
C SER A 141 -7.49 -26.24 -1.52
N ALA A 142 -7.40 -24.99 -1.06
CA ALA A 142 -6.38 -24.59 -0.09
C ALA A 142 -6.59 -25.24 1.29
N ASP A 143 -7.85 -25.42 1.71
CA ASP A 143 -8.21 -26.12 2.94
C ASP A 143 -7.85 -27.62 2.86
N ASP A 144 -8.19 -28.28 1.76
CA ASP A 144 -7.88 -29.69 1.49
C ASP A 144 -6.36 -29.97 1.48
N LEU A 145 -5.56 -28.98 1.08
CA LEU A 145 -4.10 -29.02 1.09
C LEU A 145 -3.50 -28.68 2.47
N GLY A 146 -4.32 -28.34 3.46
CA GLY A 146 -3.87 -27.99 4.81
C GLY A 146 -3.27 -26.60 4.94
N LEU A 147 -3.52 -25.68 3.99
CA LEU A 147 -3.00 -24.31 3.97
C LEU A 147 -3.83 -23.33 4.84
N ASN A 148 -4.83 -23.84 5.57
CA ASN A 148 -5.64 -23.11 6.55
C ASN A 148 -6.17 -21.74 6.05
N PRO A 149 -6.90 -21.70 4.92
CA PRO A 149 -7.38 -20.44 4.36
C PRO A 149 -8.39 -19.76 5.29
N ARG A 150 -8.35 -18.43 5.34
CA ARG A 150 -9.26 -17.60 6.13
C ARG A 150 -9.81 -16.44 5.32
N LEU A 151 -11.08 -16.11 5.54
CA LEU A 151 -11.69 -14.93 4.93
C LEU A 151 -10.96 -13.67 5.39
N THR A 152 -10.61 -12.79 4.45
CA THR A 152 -9.84 -11.60 4.80
C THR A 152 -10.78 -10.50 5.28
N PRO A 153 -10.57 -9.95 6.49
CA PRO A 153 -11.31 -8.77 6.94
C PRO A 153 -11.08 -7.58 6.00
N LYS A 154 -12.17 -6.90 5.64
CA LYS A 154 -12.19 -5.77 4.72
C LYS A 154 -13.05 -4.65 5.25
N VAL A 155 -12.70 -3.41 4.93
CA VAL A 155 -13.56 -2.26 5.22
C VAL A 155 -14.31 -1.87 3.95
N VAL A 156 -15.40 -2.59 3.69
CA VAL A 156 -16.27 -2.38 2.54
C VAL A 156 -17.72 -2.32 3.02
N ASP A 157 -18.40 -1.22 2.71
CA ASP A 157 -19.85 -1.10 2.90
C ASP A 157 -20.56 -2.00 1.88
N THR A 158 -21.06 -3.15 2.33
CA THR A 158 -21.69 -4.17 1.48
C THR A 158 -23.02 -3.71 0.90
N ILE A 159 -23.69 -2.72 1.49
CA ILE A 159 -24.94 -2.14 0.98
C ILE A 159 -24.63 -1.27 -0.25
N ARG A 160 -23.50 -0.53 -0.23
CA ARG A 160 -23.07 0.31 -1.36
C ARG A 160 -22.27 -0.44 -2.42
N CYS A 161 -21.62 -1.53 -2.03
CA CYS A 161 -20.79 -2.35 -2.92
C CYS A 161 -21.66 -3.11 -3.93
N ASN A 162 -21.24 -3.12 -5.20
CA ASN A 162 -21.87 -3.92 -6.25
C ASN A 162 -20.93 -5.00 -6.80
N TYR A 163 -19.90 -5.38 -6.03
CA TYR A 163 -18.98 -6.47 -6.35
C TYR A 163 -18.30 -6.31 -7.72
N CYS A 164 -17.97 -5.08 -8.13
CA CYS A 164 -17.42 -4.83 -9.47
C CYS A 164 -15.96 -5.29 -9.68
N GLY A 165 -15.25 -5.71 -8.63
CA GLY A 165 -13.87 -6.18 -8.65
C GLY A 165 -12.77 -5.16 -8.98
N LEU A 166 -13.13 -3.91 -9.31
CA LEU A 166 -12.18 -2.85 -9.67
C LEU A 166 -11.56 -2.11 -8.46
N CYS A 167 -11.40 -2.77 -7.32
CA CYS A 167 -10.98 -2.12 -6.06
C CYS A 167 -9.68 -1.32 -6.23
N GLU A 168 -8.69 -1.87 -6.92
CA GLU A 168 -7.36 -1.26 -7.06
C GLU A 168 -7.28 -0.12 -8.08
N LEU A 169 -8.35 0.08 -8.85
CA LEU A 169 -8.50 1.23 -9.73
C LEU A 169 -9.33 2.35 -9.10
N GLY A 170 -9.67 2.20 -7.81
CA GLY A 170 -10.46 3.15 -7.04
C GLY A 170 -11.94 2.79 -6.98
N CYS A 171 -12.48 2.76 -5.76
CA CYS A 171 -13.90 2.48 -5.56
C CYS A 171 -14.78 3.66 -5.98
N ASN A 172 -15.36 3.59 -7.17
CA ASN A 172 -16.23 4.65 -7.71
C ASN A 172 -17.50 4.89 -6.87
N ARG A 173 -18.00 3.86 -6.17
CA ARG A 173 -19.19 3.96 -5.31
C ARG A 173 -18.89 4.48 -3.89
N GLY A 174 -17.62 4.62 -3.52
CA GLY A 174 -17.21 4.98 -2.16
C GLY A 174 -17.54 3.91 -1.10
N ALA A 175 -17.77 2.66 -1.51
CA ALA A 175 -18.09 1.54 -0.62
C ALA A 175 -16.86 1.05 0.15
N ARG A 176 -15.73 0.88 -0.55
CA ARG A 176 -14.44 0.52 0.06
C ARG A 176 -13.84 1.73 0.78
N TRP A 177 -13.37 1.54 2.00
CA TRP A 177 -12.61 2.57 2.71
C TRP A 177 -11.28 2.87 2.00
N ASP A 178 -10.87 4.12 2.11
CA ASP A 178 -9.52 4.59 1.85
C ASP A 178 -9.26 5.81 2.75
N SER A 179 -8.00 6.20 2.90
CA SER A 179 -7.58 7.22 3.88
C SER A 179 -8.16 8.60 3.63
N ARG A 180 -8.80 8.84 2.46
CA ARG A 180 -9.50 10.10 2.20
C ARG A 180 -10.66 10.33 3.16
N LYS A 181 -11.22 9.28 3.80
CA LYS A 181 -12.24 9.46 4.85
C LYS A 181 -11.66 10.21 6.06
N PHE A 182 -10.53 9.76 6.59
CA PHE A 182 -9.83 10.45 7.69
C PHE A 182 -9.31 11.83 7.26
N LEU A 183 -8.82 11.96 6.03
CA LEU A 183 -8.40 13.26 5.49
C LEU A 183 -9.58 14.25 5.44
N THR A 184 -10.76 13.78 5.01
CA THR A 184 -11.98 14.59 4.95
C THR A 184 -12.42 15.00 6.36
N GLU A 185 -12.31 14.12 7.35
CA GLU A 185 -12.58 14.44 8.76
C GLU A 185 -11.63 15.52 9.27
N ALA A 186 -10.32 15.40 9.00
CA ALA A 186 -9.34 16.42 9.37
C ALA A 186 -9.70 17.80 8.76
N VAL A 187 -10.01 17.84 7.47
CA VAL A 187 -10.40 19.08 6.78
C VAL A 187 -11.70 19.66 7.33
N ARG A 188 -12.71 18.83 7.63
CA ARG A 188 -13.95 19.28 8.28
C ARG A 188 -13.72 19.90 9.66
N LYS A 189 -12.66 19.47 10.37
CA LYS A 189 -12.24 20.03 11.65
C LYS A 189 -11.29 21.25 11.53
N GLY A 190 -11.02 21.72 10.32
CA GLY A 190 -10.24 22.93 10.05
C GLY A 190 -8.84 22.72 9.48
N ALA A 191 -8.39 21.48 9.25
CA ALA A 191 -7.11 21.25 8.59
C ALA A 191 -7.14 21.78 7.14
N THR A 192 -6.02 22.34 6.68
CA THR A 192 -5.87 22.79 5.28
C THR A 192 -5.22 21.69 4.45
N LEU A 193 -5.83 21.33 3.32
CA LEU A 193 -5.24 20.41 2.34
C LEU A 193 -4.74 21.17 1.10
N LYS A 194 -3.46 21.01 0.77
CA LYS A 194 -2.88 21.45 -0.51
C LYS A 194 -2.44 20.25 -1.33
N SER A 195 -3.17 19.96 -2.40
CA SER A 195 -2.76 18.97 -3.42
C SER A 195 -1.80 19.59 -4.43
N ARG A 196 -1.16 18.76 -5.28
CA ARG A 196 -0.17 19.19 -6.28
C ARG A 196 0.99 20.00 -5.69
N THR A 197 1.34 19.71 -4.44
CA THR A 197 2.31 20.47 -3.65
C THR A 197 3.43 19.54 -3.18
N PRO A 198 4.30 19.06 -4.10
CA PRO A 198 5.36 18.13 -3.74
C PRO A 198 6.40 18.80 -2.84
N ALA A 199 6.60 18.25 -1.64
CA ALA A 199 7.70 18.64 -0.77
C ALA A 199 9.06 18.26 -1.39
N LYS A 200 10.06 19.12 -1.22
CA LYS A 200 11.43 18.89 -1.70
C LYS A 200 12.36 18.46 -0.55
N ARG A 201 12.31 19.21 0.55
CA ARG A 201 13.11 18.97 1.76
C ARG A 201 12.45 19.64 2.97
N VAL A 202 12.81 19.21 4.17
CA VAL A 202 12.52 19.96 5.39
C VAL A 202 13.51 21.13 5.55
N ILE A 203 13.11 22.14 6.32
CA ILE A 203 13.94 23.26 6.69
C ILE A 203 14.37 23.05 8.14
N ILE A 204 15.67 23.02 8.37
CA ILE A 204 16.27 22.77 9.68
C ILE A 204 17.14 23.99 10.01
N ASP A 205 16.99 24.51 11.22
CA ASP A 205 17.80 25.58 11.79
C ASP A 205 18.25 25.18 13.19
N ASN A 206 19.56 25.20 13.45
CA ASN A 206 20.18 24.80 14.73
C ASN A 206 19.67 23.46 15.30
N GLY A 207 19.43 22.46 14.45
CA GLY A 207 18.94 21.13 14.87
C GLY A 207 17.43 21.04 15.10
N LEU A 208 16.68 22.13 14.89
CA LEU A 208 15.23 22.20 14.99
C LEU A 208 14.60 22.33 13.60
N VAL A 209 13.52 21.60 13.33
CA VAL A 209 12.72 21.82 12.13
C VAL A 209 11.89 23.09 12.26
N THR A 210 11.91 23.90 11.20
CA THR A 210 11.16 25.17 11.12
C THR A 210 10.15 25.20 9.97
N GLY A 211 10.06 24.12 9.18
CA GLY A 211 9.10 24.01 8.09
C GLY A 211 9.51 23.10 6.94
N VAL A 212 8.86 23.30 5.79
CA VAL A 212 9.04 22.52 4.56
C VAL A 212 9.28 23.46 3.37
N LEU A 213 10.24 23.10 2.51
CA LEU A 213 10.44 23.70 1.20
C LEU A 213 9.84 22.77 0.13
N THR A 214 8.95 23.28 -0.71
CA THR A 214 8.35 22.55 -1.83
C THR A 214 9.18 22.65 -3.11
N ARG A 215 8.90 21.80 -4.11
CA ARG A 215 9.67 21.78 -5.38
C ARG A 215 9.48 23.06 -6.21
N ASP A 216 8.39 23.80 -6.01
CA ASP A 216 8.15 25.13 -6.58
C ASP A 216 8.79 26.27 -5.74
N ASN A 217 9.70 25.93 -4.83
CA ASN A 217 10.44 26.84 -3.94
C ASN A 217 9.59 27.65 -2.96
N ARG A 218 8.33 27.25 -2.70
CA ARG A 218 7.53 27.84 -1.61
C ARG A 218 7.98 27.28 -0.27
N LYS A 219 8.01 28.16 0.74
CA LYS A 219 8.33 27.81 2.12
C LYS A 219 7.05 27.82 2.95
N TYR A 220 6.86 26.78 3.74
CA TYR A 220 5.78 26.67 4.71
C TYR A 220 6.40 26.47 6.09
N SER A 221 6.17 27.41 7.00
CA SER A 221 6.69 27.33 8.38
C SER A 221 5.80 26.45 9.26
N ALA A 222 6.42 25.69 10.16
CA ALA A 222 5.74 24.85 11.13
C ALA A 222 6.61 24.60 12.36
N ASP A 223 5.96 24.33 13.49
CA ASP A 223 6.61 23.90 14.74
C ASP A 223 6.88 22.39 14.71
N VAL A 224 6.04 21.64 13.99
CA VAL A 224 6.16 20.19 13.79
C VAL A 224 6.01 19.85 12.31
N VAL A 225 6.87 18.97 11.81
CA VAL A 225 6.73 18.36 10.48
C VAL A 225 6.66 16.85 10.63
N VAL A 226 5.66 16.25 10.01
CA VAL A 226 5.48 14.80 9.96
C VAL A 226 5.58 14.33 8.51
N LEU A 227 6.56 13.49 8.22
CA LEU A 227 6.74 12.85 6.92
C LEU A 227 5.91 11.56 6.86
N SER A 228 4.94 11.54 5.94
CA SER A 228 4.08 10.41 5.63
C SER A 228 3.98 10.22 4.10
N ALA A 229 5.11 10.41 3.41
CA ALA A 229 5.21 10.40 1.95
C ALA A 229 5.46 8.98 1.37
N GLY A 230 5.37 7.95 2.21
CA GLY A 230 5.68 6.56 1.90
C GLY A 230 7.18 6.30 1.85
N GLY A 231 7.62 5.03 1.89
CA GLY A 231 9.04 4.65 1.98
C GLY A 231 9.95 5.41 0.99
N ILE A 232 9.55 5.50 -0.27
CA ILE A 232 10.33 6.25 -1.29
C ILE A 232 10.29 7.76 -1.04
N GLY A 233 9.10 8.34 -0.83
CA GLY A 233 8.94 9.80 -0.74
C GLY A 233 9.59 10.37 0.51
N THR A 234 9.42 9.69 1.64
CA THR A 234 10.01 10.05 2.93
C THR A 234 11.53 9.97 2.86
N ALA A 235 12.09 8.87 2.34
CA ALA A 235 13.54 8.74 2.16
C ALA A 235 14.12 9.83 1.24
N GLN A 236 13.44 10.14 0.14
CA GLN A 236 13.85 11.20 -0.78
C GLN A 236 13.90 12.57 -0.10
N ILE A 237 12.87 12.92 0.68
CA ILE A 237 12.81 14.20 1.40
C ILE A 237 13.93 14.28 2.44
N LEU A 238 14.18 13.21 3.20
CA LEU A 238 15.25 13.15 4.19
C LEU A 238 16.64 13.29 3.57
N LYS A 239 16.95 12.55 2.50
CA LYS A 239 18.23 12.68 1.77
C LYS A 239 18.43 14.10 1.23
N ASN A 240 17.39 14.72 0.67
CA ASN A 240 17.43 16.10 0.19
C ASN A 240 17.50 17.16 1.31
N SER A 241 17.31 16.74 2.56
CA SER A 241 17.46 17.57 3.77
C SER A 241 18.82 17.35 4.45
N GLY A 242 19.71 16.51 3.88
CA GLY A 242 20.99 16.16 4.48
C GLY A 242 20.89 15.17 5.66
N LEU A 243 19.74 14.51 5.82
CA LEU A 243 19.51 13.53 6.88
C LEU A 243 19.80 12.11 6.39
N LYS A 244 20.24 11.27 7.33
CA LYS A 244 20.56 9.87 7.05
C LYS A 244 19.28 9.04 6.88
N VAL A 245 19.35 8.07 5.98
CA VAL A 245 18.37 6.99 5.77
C VAL A 245 19.16 5.71 5.55
N GLU A 246 18.53 4.57 5.78
CA GLU A 246 19.18 3.26 5.66
C GLU A 246 18.92 2.65 4.27
N ASP A 247 19.89 1.90 3.74
CA ASP A 247 19.73 1.11 2.52
C ASP A 247 19.01 -0.20 2.87
N HIS A 248 17.78 -0.02 3.34
CA HIS A 248 16.97 -1.04 3.99
C HIS A 248 15.51 -1.01 3.48
N LEU A 249 15.33 -0.56 2.22
CA LEU A 249 14.02 -0.55 1.59
C LEU A 249 13.54 -1.99 1.34
N TRP A 250 12.44 -2.36 1.96
CA TRP A 250 11.68 -3.55 1.61
C TRP A 250 10.45 -3.21 0.78
N ALA A 251 9.95 -4.22 0.06
CA ALA A 251 8.74 -4.16 -0.72
C ALA A 251 8.00 -5.49 -0.69
N ASP A 252 6.75 -5.52 -0.21
CA ASP A 252 5.98 -6.77 -0.27
C ASP A 252 5.75 -7.18 -1.74
N ILE A 253 6.44 -8.23 -2.19
CA ILE A 253 6.50 -8.66 -3.58
C ILE A 253 5.25 -9.44 -3.92
N VAL A 254 4.59 -9.03 -4.98
CA VAL A 254 3.40 -9.61 -5.56
C VAL A 254 3.79 -10.33 -6.84
N LEU A 255 3.43 -11.62 -6.91
CA LEU A 255 3.47 -12.41 -8.13
C LEU A 255 2.15 -13.15 -8.27
N THR A 256 1.41 -12.87 -9.35
CA THR A 256 0.16 -13.57 -9.64
C THR A 256 0.39 -14.75 -10.56
N LEU A 257 0.03 -15.95 -10.13
CA LEU A 257 -0.13 -17.10 -11.00
C LEU A 257 -1.50 -17.01 -11.68
N GLY A 258 -1.50 -16.87 -13.01
CA GLY A 258 -2.71 -16.76 -13.80
C GLY A 258 -3.09 -18.06 -14.48
N GLY A 259 -4.38 -18.31 -14.60
CA GLY A 259 -4.94 -19.42 -15.36
C GLY A 259 -6.21 -19.01 -16.13
N VAL A 260 -6.83 -19.98 -16.79
CA VAL A 260 -8.05 -19.79 -17.58
C VAL A 260 -9.10 -20.80 -17.14
N LEU A 261 -10.28 -20.29 -16.79
CA LEU A 261 -11.46 -21.09 -16.55
C LEU A 261 -12.65 -20.37 -17.18
N LYS A 262 -13.35 -21.06 -18.08
CA LYS A 262 -14.43 -20.47 -18.86
C LYS A 262 -15.52 -19.92 -17.93
N ASP A 263 -15.91 -18.66 -18.15
CA ASP A 263 -16.96 -17.97 -17.40
C ASP A 263 -16.71 -17.86 -15.88
N ALA A 264 -15.43 -17.89 -15.46
CA ALA A 264 -15.05 -17.81 -14.05
C ALA A 264 -15.41 -16.46 -13.40
N ARG A 265 -15.33 -15.37 -14.18
CA ARG A 265 -15.70 -13.99 -13.82
C ARG A 265 -15.12 -13.51 -12.48
N GLN A 266 -13.90 -13.96 -12.16
CA GLN A 266 -13.21 -13.62 -10.90
C GLN A 266 -12.91 -12.11 -10.78
N LEU A 267 -12.80 -11.39 -11.89
CA LEU A 267 -12.66 -9.92 -11.90
C LEU A 267 -13.97 -9.17 -11.61
N GLU A 268 -15.07 -9.89 -11.41
CA GLU A 268 -16.39 -9.35 -11.05
C GLU A 268 -16.78 -9.76 -9.62
N GLU A 269 -15.82 -9.72 -8.73
CA GLU A 269 -15.96 -9.82 -7.28
C GLU A 269 -14.80 -9.11 -6.58
N PRO A 270 -14.92 -8.75 -5.30
CA PRO A 270 -13.83 -8.12 -4.56
C PRO A 270 -12.57 -9.02 -4.49
N PRO A 271 -11.40 -8.52 -4.92
CA PRO A 271 -10.16 -9.29 -4.90
C PRO A 271 -9.68 -9.52 -3.46
N MET A 272 -8.78 -10.46 -3.25
CA MET A 272 -8.24 -10.85 -1.95
C MET A 272 -9.32 -11.12 -0.90
N ALA A 273 -10.33 -11.91 -1.28
CA ALA A 273 -11.47 -12.21 -0.42
C ALA A 273 -11.12 -13.18 0.74
N TRP A 274 -10.11 -14.01 0.54
CA TRP A 274 -9.51 -14.88 1.54
C TRP A 274 -7.99 -14.93 1.38
N TYR A 275 -7.29 -15.49 2.35
CA TYR A 275 -5.86 -15.72 2.27
C TYR A 275 -5.43 -16.93 3.08
N THR A 276 -4.38 -17.61 2.63
CA THR A 276 -3.56 -18.50 3.46
C THR A 276 -2.42 -17.70 4.06
N GLN A 277 -1.70 -18.24 5.04
CA GLN A 277 -0.52 -17.59 5.57
C GLN A 277 0.54 -18.60 5.97
N GLU A 278 1.71 -18.45 5.36
CA GLU A 278 2.96 -19.07 5.74
C GLU A 278 3.85 -18.03 6.44
N ASP A 279 5.07 -18.40 6.83
CA ASP A 279 5.99 -17.53 7.59
C ASP A 279 6.26 -16.18 6.90
N ASP A 280 6.43 -16.20 5.58
CA ASP A 280 6.89 -15.05 4.79
C ASP A 280 6.01 -14.74 3.58
N TYR A 281 4.97 -15.52 3.29
CA TYR A 281 4.04 -15.17 2.22
C TYR A 281 2.59 -15.56 2.51
N ILE A 282 1.70 -14.97 1.73
CA ILE A 282 0.29 -15.34 1.65
C ILE A 282 -0.08 -15.73 0.22
N LEU A 283 -1.04 -16.65 0.10
CA LEU A 283 -1.78 -16.87 -1.14
C LEU A 283 -3.14 -16.18 -1.04
N SER A 284 -3.62 -15.56 -2.12
CA SER A 284 -4.91 -14.86 -2.11
C SER A 284 -5.51 -14.70 -3.51
N PRO A 285 -6.83 -14.89 -3.70
CA PRO A 285 -7.46 -14.83 -5.02
C PRO A 285 -7.37 -13.41 -5.57
N TYR A 286 -6.66 -13.25 -6.67
CA TYR A 286 -6.31 -11.95 -7.20
C TYR A 286 -5.96 -12.07 -8.68
N PRO A 287 -6.88 -11.68 -9.57
CA PRO A 287 -6.58 -11.57 -10.99
C PRO A 287 -5.95 -10.20 -11.30
N ASP A 288 -4.64 -10.16 -11.54
CA ASP A 288 -3.94 -8.91 -11.91
C ASP A 288 -4.50 -8.31 -13.22
N ILE A 289 -5.02 -7.09 -13.10
CA ILE A 289 -5.60 -6.33 -14.20
C ILE A 289 -4.53 -5.71 -15.10
N LEU A 290 -3.37 -5.32 -14.57
CA LEU A 290 -2.29 -4.75 -15.39
C LEU A 290 -1.73 -5.79 -16.35
N SER A 291 -1.44 -6.99 -15.84
CA SER A 291 -1.07 -8.15 -16.64
C SER A 291 -2.09 -8.42 -17.75
N HIS A 292 -3.40 -8.33 -17.48
CA HIS A 292 -4.42 -8.55 -18.51
C HIS A 292 -4.27 -7.61 -19.73
N TYR A 293 -3.85 -6.35 -19.52
CA TYR A 293 -3.66 -5.37 -20.60
C TYR A 293 -2.30 -5.46 -21.29
N PHE A 294 -1.24 -5.79 -20.56
CA PHE A 294 0.13 -5.62 -21.05
C PHE A 294 0.89 -6.94 -21.28
N HIS A 295 0.48 -8.03 -20.63
CA HIS A 295 1.20 -9.30 -20.69
C HIS A 295 0.72 -10.15 -21.89
N LYS A 296 1.67 -10.59 -22.72
CA LYS A 296 1.39 -11.24 -24.02
C LYS A 296 0.49 -12.49 -23.93
N PRO A 297 0.64 -13.39 -22.93
CA PRO A 297 -0.21 -14.58 -22.80
C PRO A 297 -1.72 -14.28 -22.70
N TRP A 298 -2.12 -13.10 -22.20
CA TRP A 298 -3.53 -12.78 -22.00
C TRP A 298 -4.22 -12.13 -23.20
N ARG A 299 -3.50 -11.83 -24.30
CA ARG A 299 -4.05 -11.09 -25.45
C ARG A 299 -5.27 -11.73 -26.09
N LYS A 300 -5.37 -13.06 -26.04
CA LYS A 300 -6.48 -13.85 -26.61
C LYS A 300 -7.44 -14.41 -25.56
N VAL A 301 -7.18 -14.14 -24.29
CA VAL A 301 -8.02 -14.60 -23.17
C VAL A 301 -9.02 -13.50 -22.82
N PRO A 302 -10.33 -13.77 -22.86
CA PRO A 302 -11.35 -12.85 -22.37
C PRO A 302 -11.18 -12.56 -20.88
N ILE A 303 -11.49 -11.34 -20.45
CA ILE A 303 -11.35 -10.94 -19.04
C ILE A 303 -12.23 -11.78 -18.10
N GLN A 304 -13.39 -12.22 -18.57
CA GLN A 304 -14.34 -13.08 -17.84
C GLN A 304 -13.83 -14.50 -17.62
N ASP A 305 -12.82 -14.95 -18.37
CA ASP A 305 -12.25 -16.30 -18.24
C ASP A 305 -10.95 -16.29 -17.41
N ARG A 306 -10.48 -15.10 -17.01
CA ARG A 306 -9.23 -14.94 -16.26
C ARG A 306 -9.45 -15.39 -14.82
N VAL A 307 -8.52 -16.21 -14.34
CA VAL A 307 -8.35 -16.55 -12.93
C VAL A 307 -6.93 -16.19 -12.50
N GLY A 308 -6.77 -15.75 -11.27
CA GLY A 308 -5.49 -15.48 -10.65
C GLY A 308 -5.47 -15.83 -9.18
N LEU A 309 -4.34 -16.38 -8.75
CA LEU A 309 -3.97 -16.57 -7.37
C LEU A 309 -2.63 -15.85 -7.14
N MET A 310 -2.64 -14.86 -6.26
CA MET A 310 -1.47 -14.06 -5.93
C MET A 310 -0.68 -14.70 -4.81
N VAL A 311 0.63 -14.77 -4.99
CA VAL A 311 1.62 -14.81 -3.92
C VAL A 311 1.94 -13.37 -3.53
N LYS A 312 1.87 -13.06 -2.23
CA LYS A 312 2.45 -11.85 -1.66
C LYS A 312 3.52 -12.26 -0.66
N LEU A 313 4.78 -11.99 -0.98
CA LEU A 313 5.97 -12.30 -0.21
C LEU A 313 6.41 -11.07 0.60
N ALA A 314 6.75 -11.28 1.86
CA ALA A 314 7.58 -10.40 2.67
C ALA A 314 9.04 -10.60 2.23
N ASP A 315 9.58 -9.63 1.50
CA ASP A 315 10.90 -9.77 0.91
C ASP A 315 12.03 -9.38 1.85
N THR A 316 13.24 -9.69 1.40
CA THR A 316 14.46 -9.29 2.08
C THR A 316 14.58 -7.75 2.08
N GLU A 317 14.95 -7.17 3.22
CA GLU A 317 15.08 -5.74 3.46
C GLU A 317 16.32 -5.11 2.79
N GLU A 318 16.61 -5.49 1.56
CA GLU A 318 17.72 -4.98 0.76
C GLU A 318 17.21 -4.07 -0.35
N GLY A 319 17.42 -2.77 -0.20
CA GLY A 319 17.07 -1.80 -1.23
C GLY A 319 17.44 -0.39 -0.84
N THR A 320 17.69 0.46 -1.83
CA THR A 320 18.06 1.86 -1.61
C THR A 320 17.14 2.81 -2.35
N VAL A 321 16.89 3.97 -1.74
CA VAL A 321 16.22 5.11 -2.38
C VAL A 321 17.26 6.19 -2.62
N TYR A 322 17.43 6.61 -3.87
CA TYR A 322 18.35 7.70 -4.25
C TYR A 322 17.71 9.08 -4.02
N SER A 323 18.52 10.14 -3.96
CA SER A 323 18.04 11.52 -3.73
C SER A 323 17.12 12.05 -4.84
N ASP A 324 17.24 11.52 -6.06
CA ASP A 324 16.34 11.82 -7.18
C ASP A 324 15.01 11.03 -7.11
N GLY A 325 14.85 10.13 -6.12
CA GLY A 325 13.67 9.31 -5.90
C GLY A 325 13.64 8.02 -6.72
N LYS A 326 14.73 7.71 -7.44
CA LYS A 326 14.91 6.38 -8.02
C LYS A 326 15.15 5.34 -6.93
N VAL A 327 14.83 4.09 -7.24
CA VAL A 327 15.01 2.95 -6.34
C VAL A 327 15.94 1.92 -6.98
N GLY A 328 16.92 1.46 -6.21
CA GLY A 328 17.70 0.27 -6.51
C GLY A 328 17.24 -0.87 -5.61
N LYS A 329 16.52 -1.84 -6.17
CA LYS A 329 16.02 -3.02 -5.46
C LYS A 329 15.75 -4.16 -6.43
N SER A 330 16.27 -5.33 -6.12
CA SER A 330 16.09 -6.59 -6.85
C SER A 330 15.57 -7.67 -5.92
N LEU A 331 15.08 -8.77 -6.50
CA LEU A 331 14.82 -9.99 -5.74
C LEU A 331 16.16 -10.65 -5.42
N THR A 332 16.32 -11.09 -4.18
CA THR A 332 17.46 -11.90 -3.76
C THR A 332 17.24 -13.38 -4.12
N ASP A 333 18.29 -14.20 -4.01
CA ASP A 333 18.17 -15.65 -4.17
C ASP A 333 17.22 -16.27 -3.13
N HIS A 334 17.17 -15.69 -1.92
CA HIS A 334 16.22 -16.07 -0.89
C HIS A 334 14.78 -15.78 -1.33
N ASP A 335 14.50 -14.55 -1.78
CA ASP A 335 13.17 -14.16 -2.24
C ASP A 335 12.70 -15.05 -3.41
N GLN A 336 13.60 -15.35 -4.34
CA GLN A 336 13.30 -16.19 -5.50
C GLN A 336 12.96 -17.63 -5.07
N ALA A 337 13.75 -18.22 -4.16
CA ALA A 337 13.49 -19.55 -3.63
C ALA A 337 12.14 -19.64 -2.91
N ARG A 338 11.78 -18.61 -2.13
CA ARG A 338 10.49 -18.53 -1.43
C ARG A 338 9.33 -18.32 -2.38
N LEU A 339 9.47 -17.48 -3.42
CA LEU A 339 8.47 -17.33 -4.48
C LEU A 339 8.23 -18.64 -5.24
N ASP A 340 9.27 -19.42 -5.53
CA ASP A 340 9.10 -20.68 -6.26
C ASP A 340 8.33 -21.73 -5.45
N ILE A 341 8.56 -21.80 -4.13
CA ILE A 341 7.74 -22.64 -3.22
C ILE A 341 6.29 -22.16 -3.23
N ALA A 342 6.06 -20.86 -3.03
CA ALA A 342 4.73 -20.28 -2.97
C ALA A 342 3.95 -20.45 -4.29
N ILE A 343 4.64 -20.36 -5.43
CA ILE A 343 4.03 -20.59 -6.75
C ILE A 343 3.69 -22.07 -6.97
N SER A 344 4.51 -23.00 -6.47
CA SER A 344 4.16 -24.44 -6.49
C SER A 344 2.86 -24.69 -5.73
N GLN A 345 2.74 -24.16 -4.52
CA GLN A 345 1.50 -24.28 -3.73
C GLN A 345 0.32 -23.59 -4.42
N ALA A 346 0.52 -22.41 -5.00
CA ALA A 346 -0.52 -21.71 -5.74
C ALA A 346 -0.99 -22.53 -6.95
N GLN A 347 -0.09 -23.24 -7.63
CA GLN A 347 -0.44 -24.15 -8.72
C GLN A 347 -1.31 -25.31 -8.21
N GLU A 348 -0.94 -25.96 -7.11
CA GLU A 348 -1.73 -27.06 -6.53
C GLU A 348 -3.14 -26.61 -6.15
N VAL A 349 -3.29 -25.42 -5.53
CA VAL A 349 -4.60 -24.82 -5.21
C VAL A 349 -5.43 -24.56 -6.48
N MET A 350 -4.80 -24.02 -7.52
CA MET A 350 -5.50 -23.72 -8.77
C MET A 350 -5.92 -24.99 -9.51
N GLU A 351 -5.08 -26.02 -9.52
CA GLU A 351 -5.37 -27.32 -10.15
C GLU A 351 -6.50 -28.05 -9.41
N GLY A 352 -6.49 -28.07 -8.07
CA GLY A 352 -7.57 -28.63 -7.25
C GLY A 352 -8.91 -27.92 -7.43
N ALA A 353 -8.88 -26.62 -7.76
CA ALA A 353 -10.08 -25.85 -8.11
C ALA A 353 -10.54 -26.02 -9.58
N GLY A 354 -9.89 -26.89 -10.36
CA GLY A 354 -10.25 -27.22 -11.73
C GLY A 354 -9.69 -26.26 -12.80
N ILE A 355 -8.71 -25.42 -12.46
CA ILE A 355 -8.02 -24.56 -13.44
C ILE A 355 -6.94 -25.38 -14.13
N SER A 356 -7.06 -25.53 -15.45
CA SER A 356 -6.12 -26.34 -16.24
C SER A 356 -4.87 -25.56 -16.67
N SER A 357 -3.78 -26.31 -16.86
CA SER A 357 -2.55 -25.81 -17.48
C SER A 357 -2.75 -25.40 -18.96
N PRO A 358 -1.93 -24.49 -19.52
CA PRO A 358 -0.76 -23.87 -18.88
C PRO A 358 -1.11 -22.71 -17.96
N LEU A 359 -0.52 -22.70 -16.77
CA LEU A 359 -0.51 -21.55 -15.88
C LEU A 359 0.58 -20.56 -16.30
N VAL A 360 0.38 -19.28 -16.01
CA VAL A 360 1.24 -18.19 -16.47
C VAL A 360 1.63 -17.32 -15.28
N LYS A 361 2.93 -17.26 -14.98
CA LYS A 361 3.47 -16.32 -14.00
C LYS A 361 3.29 -14.87 -14.52
N GLY A 362 2.81 -14.00 -13.64
CA GLY A 362 2.70 -12.56 -13.88
C GLY A 362 4.06 -11.84 -13.80
N VAL A 363 4.00 -10.51 -13.67
CA VAL A 363 5.19 -9.66 -13.48
C VAL A 363 5.37 -9.40 -11.98
N HIS A 364 6.61 -9.52 -11.48
CA HIS A 364 6.91 -9.17 -10.09
C HIS A 364 6.66 -7.68 -9.86
N ASN A 365 5.84 -7.37 -8.85
CA ASN A 365 5.56 -6.00 -8.49
C ASN A 365 5.47 -5.80 -6.98
N GLY A 366 5.67 -4.58 -6.49
CA GLY A 366 5.62 -4.26 -5.05
C GLY A 366 4.84 -2.98 -4.77
N GLY A 367 3.82 -3.07 -3.92
CA GLY A 367 2.90 -1.95 -3.62
C GLY A 367 3.00 -1.40 -2.19
N HIS A 368 3.57 -2.18 -1.27
CA HIS A 368 3.89 -1.75 0.09
C HIS A 368 5.40 -1.50 0.16
N LEU A 369 5.81 -0.33 0.63
CA LEU A 369 7.20 0.12 0.54
C LEU A 369 7.58 0.75 1.89
N GLY A 370 8.59 0.22 2.56
CA GLY A 370 8.96 0.65 3.91
C GLY A 370 10.42 0.40 4.27
N GLY A 371 10.75 0.56 5.56
CA GLY A 371 12.08 0.22 6.10
C GLY A 371 13.19 1.22 5.83
N THR A 372 12.93 2.37 5.21
CA THR A 372 13.98 3.35 4.89
C THR A 372 14.48 4.16 6.08
N VAL A 373 13.74 4.20 7.19
CA VAL A 373 14.11 4.86 8.46
C VAL A 373 13.57 4.03 9.63
N PRO A 374 13.99 2.76 9.75
CA PRO A 374 13.31 1.80 10.61
C PRO A 374 13.47 2.20 12.09
N LEU A 375 12.44 1.95 12.89
CA LEU A 375 12.54 2.09 14.34
C LEU A 375 13.48 1.01 14.89
N LYS A 376 14.32 1.40 15.83
CA LYS A 376 15.13 0.49 16.65
C LYS A 376 14.54 0.42 18.05
N LYS A 377 14.96 -0.57 18.82
CA LYS A 377 14.53 -0.76 20.23
C LYS A 377 14.63 0.53 21.08
N GLY A 378 15.67 1.33 20.89
CA GLY A 378 15.84 2.61 21.59
C GLY A 378 14.87 3.72 21.17
N ASP A 379 14.28 3.62 19.98
CA ASP A 379 13.39 4.64 19.40
C ASP A 379 11.92 4.43 19.80
N VAL A 380 11.54 3.19 20.16
CA VAL A 380 10.15 2.76 20.41
C VAL A 380 9.42 3.63 21.43
N LYS A 381 10.08 3.97 22.55
CA LYS A 381 9.47 4.80 23.60
C LYS A 381 8.95 6.12 23.06
N ASN A 382 9.72 6.75 22.16
CA ASN A 382 9.43 8.07 21.62
C ASN A 382 8.78 8.00 20.24
N MET A 383 8.75 6.84 19.59
CA MET A 383 8.32 6.66 18.18
C MET A 383 9.04 7.59 17.20
N LYS A 384 10.30 7.90 17.48
CA LYS A 384 11.11 8.82 16.68
C LYS A 384 12.53 8.24 16.54
N PRO A 385 12.99 7.92 15.33
CA PRO A 385 14.37 7.53 15.10
C PRO A 385 15.34 8.59 15.65
N SER A 386 16.30 8.17 16.48
CA SER A 386 17.25 9.04 17.19
C SER A 386 18.05 10.00 16.31
N GLY A 387 18.22 9.71 15.03
CA GLY A 387 18.91 10.59 14.07
C GLY A 387 18.09 11.78 13.55
N LEU A 388 16.81 11.90 13.91
CA LEU A 388 15.94 12.97 13.41
C LEU A 388 16.00 14.22 14.31
N PRO A 389 16.12 15.43 13.71
CA PRO A 389 16.08 16.70 14.44
C PRO A 389 14.78 16.90 15.23
N ASP A 390 14.78 17.83 16.17
CA ASP A 390 13.58 18.17 16.92
C ASP A 390 12.50 18.77 16.03
N GLY A 391 11.24 18.50 16.37
CA GLY A 391 10.09 18.84 15.53
C GLY A 391 9.91 17.98 14.27
N LEU A 392 10.83 17.06 13.93
CA LEU A 392 10.68 16.14 12.79
C LEU A 392 10.24 14.74 13.19
N TRP A 393 9.20 14.25 12.51
CA TRP A 393 8.62 12.94 12.73
C TRP A 393 8.40 12.21 11.41
N VAL A 394 8.31 10.89 11.48
CA VAL A 394 7.92 10.02 10.36
C VAL A 394 6.71 9.20 10.82
N ALA A 395 5.73 9.03 9.95
CA ALA A 395 4.49 8.32 10.27
C ALA A 395 3.99 7.54 9.06
N ASP A 396 4.85 6.71 8.49
CA ASP A 396 4.53 5.76 7.44
C ASP A 396 5.40 4.48 7.57
N LEU A 397 5.32 3.58 6.60
CA LEU A 397 6.03 2.29 6.62
C LEU A 397 7.56 2.42 6.60
N SER A 398 8.12 3.62 6.38
CA SER A 398 9.56 3.84 6.58
C SER A 398 10.04 3.41 7.97
N LEU A 399 9.15 3.48 8.97
CA LEU A 399 9.43 3.09 10.36
C LEU A 399 9.40 1.58 10.62
N ALA A 400 8.74 0.80 9.76
CA ALA A 400 8.60 -0.63 9.99
C ALA A 400 9.90 -1.37 9.58
N PRO A 401 10.52 -2.13 10.49
CA PRO A 401 11.86 -2.70 10.30
C PRO A 401 11.89 -3.95 9.42
N GLN A 402 10.77 -4.54 9.05
CA GLN A 402 10.77 -5.72 8.17
C GLN A 402 9.63 -5.64 7.16
N SER A 403 9.78 -6.33 6.04
CA SER A 403 8.68 -6.57 5.10
C SER A 403 7.61 -7.39 5.79
N GLN A 404 6.34 -7.16 5.42
CA GLN A 404 5.21 -7.70 6.17
C GLN A 404 4.55 -8.90 5.48
N GLY A 405 4.62 -8.99 4.15
CA GLY A 405 3.94 -10.03 3.36
C GLY A 405 2.41 -9.97 3.46
N LEU A 406 1.89 -8.88 4.01
CA LEU A 406 0.49 -8.72 4.43
C LEU A 406 -0.01 -7.32 4.03
N PRO A 407 -1.31 -7.11 3.79
CA PRO A 407 -1.89 -5.77 3.71
C PRO A 407 -1.49 -4.85 4.88
N THR A 408 -0.79 -3.76 4.56
CA THR A 408 -0.13 -2.89 5.56
C THR A 408 -0.90 -1.60 5.90
N ILE A 409 -2.16 -1.46 5.43
CA ILE A 409 -2.97 -0.26 5.70
C ILE A 409 -3.15 -0.05 7.21
N LEU A 410 -3.49 -1.12 7.93
CA LEU A 410 -3.74 -1.07 9.37
C LEU A 410 -2.45 -0.76 10.14
N LEU A 411 -1.36 -1.47 9.85
CA LEU A 411 -0.01 -1.18 10.38
C LEU A 411 0.37 0.28 10.19
N THR A 412 0.24 0.80 8.96
CA THR A 412 0.60 2.19 8.64
C THR A 412 -0.21 3.18 9.48
N ALA A 413 -1.52 2.95 9.60
CA ALA A 413 -2.40 3.80 10.40
C ALA A 413 -2.09 3.69 11.91
N ALA A 414 -1.77 2.50 12.42
CA ALA A 414 -1.43 2.27 13.82
C ALA A 414 -0.11 2.95 14.21
N LEU A 415 0.94 2.77 13.41
CA LEU A 415 2.21 3.50 13.57
C LEU A 415 1.97 5.01 13.61
N ALA A 416 1.19 5.52 12.66
CA ALA A 416 0.88 6.94 12.57
C ALA A 416 0.07 7.47 13.76
N LEU A 417 -0.88 6.69 14.28
CA LEU A 417 -1.65 7.03 15.47
C LEU A 417 -0.75 7.14 16.70
N ARG A 418 0.13 6.16 16.92
CA ARG A 418 1.11 6.19 18.02
C ARG A 418 2.10 7.36 17.87
N VAL A 419 2.56 7.66 16.65
CA VAL A 419 3.44 8.82 16.38
C VAL A 419 2.72 10.12 16.73
N ALA A 420 1.49 10.33 16.25
CA ALA A 420 0.71 11.53 16.55
C ALA A 420 0.51 11.73 18.05
N ARG A 421 0.29 10.65 18.82
CA ARG A 421 0.18 10.68 20.28
C ARG A 421 1.48 11.05 20.98
N ASN A 422 2.63 10.61 20.45
CA ASN A 422 3.92 11.02 21.00
C ASN A 422 4.21 12.49 20.73
N ILE A 423 3.88 12.99 19.53
CA ILE A 423 3.95 14.44 19.23
C ILE A 423 3.18 15.23 20.28
N LEU A 424 1.94 14.83 20.57
CA LEU A 424 1.10 15.51 21.56
C LEU A 424 1.73 15.54 22.96
N LYS A 425 2.30 14.42 23.41
CA LYS A 425 3.01 14.35 24.71
C LYS A 425 4.19 15.31 24.77
N THR A 426 5.03 15.33 23.73
CA THR A 426 6.24 16.17 23.69
C THR A 426 5.97 17.68 23.59
N THR A 427 4.72 18.06 23.34
CA THR A 427 4.34 19.47 23.14
C THR A 427 3.46 20.04 24.26
N VAL A 428 3.05 19.20 25.20
CA VAL A 428 2.29 19.60 26.40
C VAL A 428 3.24 19.79 27.60
N GLU A 429 4.43 19.21 27.54
CA GLU A 429 5.59 19.54 28.39
C GLU A 429 6.29 20.80 27.87
#